data_AF-N1USM5-F1
#
_entry.id   AF-N1USM5-F1
#
_cell.length_a   1.000
_cell.length_b   1.000
_cell.length_c   1.000
_cell.angle_alpha   90.00
_cell.angle_beta   90.00
_cell.angle_gamma   90.00
#
_symmetry.space_group_name_H-M   'P 1'
#
loop_
_entity.id
_entity.type
_entity.pdbx_description
1 polymer ?
#
loop_
_entity_poly.entity_id
_entity_poly.type
_entity_poly.pdbx_seq_one_letter_code
_entity_poly.pdbx_strand_id
1 'polypeptide(L)'
;VKRDVRELRNNLEIWLYVLKHTSELEEEEMRILVDKTPDLSKAFTILEQYSNDPQKRNELEAKLKSDRDYAYDLAARFEAGELQGIQKGIKKGIEKGAEKEKLKSARKMLEEGMALDVILRITGLSKKDLKDHGML
;
A
#
# COMPACT_ATOMS: atom_id res chain seq x y z
N VAL A 1 -23.43 34.66 0.37
CA VAL A 1 -23.24 36.09 0.67
C VAL A 1 -21.97 36.22 1.47
N LYS A 2 -20.98 36.98 0.96
CA LYS A 2 -19.72 37.26 1.65
C LYS A 2 -20.05 38.01 2.94
N ARG A 3 -19.63 37.48 4.09
CA ARG A 3 -19.84 38.14 5.39
C ARG A 3 -18.81 39.25 5.54
N ASP A 4 -19.18 40.36 6.18
CA ASP A 4 -18.22 41.43 6.47
C ASP A 4 -17.15 40.91 7.45
N VAL A 5 -15.87 41.07 7.07
CA VAL A 5 -14.71 40.67 7.88
C VAL A 5 -14.69 41.32 9.27
N ARG A 6 -15.36 42.47 9.42
CA ARG A 6 -15.49 43.18 10.70
C ARG A 6 -16.39 42.44 11.69
N GLU A 7 -17.39 41.73 11.19
CA GLU A 7 -18.38 40.98 11.98
C GLU A 7 -17.88 39.62 12.48
N LEU A 8 -16.68 39.20 12.07
CA LEU A 8 -16.07 37.94 12.52
C LEU A 8 -15.66 38.06 13.98
N ARG A 9 -16.15 37.13 14.81
CA ARG A 9 -16.15 37.24 16.28
C ARG A 9 -14.99 36.53 16.95
N ASN A 10 -14.41 35.52 16.30
CA ASN A 10 -13.33 34.72 16.88
C ASN A 10 -12.34 34.22 15.81
N ASN A 11 -11.15 33.80 16.25
CA ASN A 11 -10.08 33.35 15.36
C ASN A 11 -10.51 32.19 14.45
N LEU A 12 -11.35 31.26 14.92
CA LEU A 12 -11.82 30.15 14.09
C LEU A 12 -12.71 30.65 12.94
N GLU A 13 -13.63 31.58 13.20
CA GLU A 13 -14.44 32.22 12.15
C GLU A 13 -13.56 32.97 11.15
N ILE A 14 -12.52 33.65 11.63
CA ILE A 14 -11.53 34.36 10.79
C ILE A 14 -10.76 33.37 9.90
N TRP A 15 -10.20 32.30 10.47
CA TRP A 15 -9.47 31.27 9.71
C TRP A 15 -10.36 30.56 8.68
N LEU A 16 -11.58 30.19 9.06
CA LEU A 16 -12.54 29.57 8.14
C LEU A 16 -12.94 30.52 7.01
N TYR A 17 -13.12 31.81 7.32
CA TYR A 17 -13.42 32.82 6.32
C TYR A 17 -12.27 32.99 5.33
N VAL A 18 -11.03 33.15 5.84
CA VAL A 18 -9.83 33.26 5.01
C VAL A 18 -9.73 32.07 4.07
N LEU A 19 -9.74 30.83 4.60
CA LEU A 19 -9.61 29.61 3.78
C LEU A 19 -10.69 29.45 2.71
N LYS A 20 -11.91 29.94 2.98
CA LYS A 20 -13.04 29.84 2.05
C LYS A 20 -12.99 30.90 0.95
N HIS A 21 -12.43 32.06 1.25
CA HIS A 21 -12.45 33.24 0.37
C HIS A 21 -11.06 33.70 -0.06
N THR A 22 -10.00 32.89 0.14
CA THR A 22 -8.59 33.27 -0.07
C THR A 22 -8.32 33.93 -1.42
N SER A 23 -8.97 33.47 -2.49
CA SER A 23 -8.82 33.99 -3.86
C SER A 23 -9.62 35.27 -4.15
N GLU A 24 -10.47 35.69 -3.23
CA GLU A 24 -11.44 36.79 -3.35
C GLU A 24 -11.24 37.86 -2.26
N LEU A 25 -10.13 37.77 -1.49
CA LEU A 25 -9.79 38.73 -0.45
C LEU A 25 -9.15 39.97 -1.06
N GLU A 26 -9.68 41.14 -0.71
CA GLU A 26 -9.10 42.43 -1.08
C GLU A 26 -8.03 42.86 -0.05
N GLU A 27 -7.11 43.77 -0.44
CA GLU A 27 -6.04 44.25 0.45
C GLU A 27 -6.58 44.86 1.76
N GLU A 28 -7.66 45.63 1.69
CA GLU A 28 -8.32 46.20 2.87
C GLU A 28 -8.85 45.13 3.82
N GLU A 29 -9.40 44.04 3.29
CA GLU A 29 -9.91 42.93 4.10
C GLU A 29 -8.76 42.16 4.75
N MET A 30 -7.68 41.92 4.02
CA MET A 30 -6.48 41.27 4.56
C MET A 30 -5.88 42.08 5.71
N ARG A 31 -5.81 43.42 5.60
CA ARG A 31 -5.35 44.29 6.69
C ARG A 31 -6.20 44.12 7.95
N ILE A 32 -7.54 44.17 7.81
CA ILE A 32 -8.47 43.99 8.94
C ILE A 32 -8.31 42.61 9.59
N LEU A 33 -8.12 41.56 8.77
CA LEU A 33 -7.96 40.19 9.25
C LEU A 33 -6.62 39.99 9.97
N VAL A 34 -5.53 40.58 9.46
CA VAL A 34 -4.20 40.54 10.11
C VAL A 34 -4.20 41.33 11.41
N ASP A 35 -4.86 42.49 11.45
CA ASP A 35 -4.99 43.27 12.69
C ASP A 35 -5.74 42.49 13.78
N LYS A 36 -6.80 41.75 13.41
CA LYS A 36 -7.55 40.87 14.33
C LYS A 36 -6.80 39.58 14.67
N THR A 37 -5.97 39.06 13.77
CA THR A 37 -5.24 37.80 13.95
C THR A 37 -3.85 37.90 13.31
N PRO A 38 -2.83 38.36 14.07
CA PRO A 38 -1.48 38.60 13.54
C PRO A 38 -0.81 37.36 12.91
N ASP A 39 -1.18 36.15 13.34
CA ASP A 39 -0.68 34.90 12.75
C ASP A 39 -1.03 34.74 11.26
N LEU A 40 -2.09 35.40 10.79
CA LEU A 40 -2.45 35.41 9.36
C LEU A 40 -1.41 36.10 8.50
N SER A 41 -0.61 37.03 9.05
CA SER A 41 0.49 37.65 8.31
C SER A 41 1.45 36.58 7.78
N LYS A 42 1.82 35.59 8.62
CA LYS A 42 2.69 34.48 8.19
C LYS A 42 2.01 33.61 7.14
N ALA A 43 0.72 33.33 7.32
CA ALA A 43 -0.05 32.51 6.38
C ALA A 43 -0.16 33.18 5.00
N PHE A 44 -0.46 34.48 4.95
CA PHE A 44 -0.51 35.24 3.69
C PHE A 44 0.85 35.32 3.01
N THR A 45 1.95 35.56 3.74
CA THR A 45 3.30 35.54 3.16
C THR A 45 3.64 34.19 2.54
N ILE A 46 3.30 33.10 3.22
CA ILE A 46 3.50 31.74 2.69
C ILE A 46 2.63 31.54 1.44
N LEU A 47 1.34 31.87 1.51
CA LEU A 47 0.42 31.75 0.38
C LEU A 47 0.89 32.56 -0.82
N GLU A 48 1.35 33.79 -0.62
CA GLU A 48 1.86 34.66 -1.67
C GLU A 48 3.11 34.06 -2.34
N GLN A 49 4.05 33.54 -1.54
CA GLN A 49 5.25 32.87 -2.04
C GLN A 49 4.95 31.64 -2.92
N TYR A 50 3.85 30.93 -2.64
CA TYR A 50 3.45 29.73 -3.39
C TYR A 50 2.40 30.01 -4.49
N SER A 51 1.63 31.09 -4.36
CA SER A 51 0.55 31.46 -5.29
C SER A 51 1.03 32.36 -6.43
N ASN A 52 2.02 33.23 -6.18
CA ASN A 52 2.48 34.20 -7.19
C ASN A 52 3.48 33.62 -8.21
N ASP A 53 3.96 32.40 -8.02
CA ASP A 53 4.93 31.77 -8.91
C ASP A 53 4.39 30.47 -9.53
N PRO A 54 3.84 30.54 -10.75
CA PRO A 54 3.35 29.37 -11.48
C PRO A 54 4.40 28.27 -11.64
N GLN A 55 5.70 28.60 -11.70
CA GLN A 55 6.76 27.59 -11.84
C GLN A 55 6.91 26.78 -10.56
N LYS A 56 7.01 27.44 -9.39
CA LYS A 56 7.09 26.75 -8.09
C LYS A 56 5.86 25.90 -7.82
N ARG A 57 4.68 26.39 -8.20
CA ARG A 57 3.44 25.62 -8.07
C ARG A 57 3.49 24.35 -8.92
N ASN A 58 3.91 24.46 -10.18
CA ASN A 58 4.07 23.30 -11.07
C ASN A 58 5.12 22.32 -10.55
N GLU A 59 6.25 22.81 -10.01
CA GLU A 59 7.29 21.96 -9.41
C GLU A 59 6.77 21.18 -8.20
N LEU A 60 6.00 21.83 -7.32
CA LEU A 60 5.37 21.18 -6.18
C LEU A 60 4.32 20.15 -6.60
N GLU A 61 3.44 20.51 -7.54
CA GLU A 61 2.45 19.58 -8.07
C GLU A 61 3.12 18.37 -8.75
N ALA A 62 4.18 18.59 -9.53
CA ALA A 62 4.95 17.53 -10.17
C ALA A 62 5.63 16.62 -9.13
N LYS A 63 6.20 17.19 -8.06
CA LYS A 63 6.79 16.43 -6.97
C LYS A 63 5.73 15.59 -6.25
N LEU A 64 4.60 16.19 -5.86
CA LEU A 64 3.50 15.48 -5.22
C LEU A 64 2.95 14.37 -6.12
N LYS A 65 2.87 14.60 -7.43
CA LYS A 65 2.48 13.59 -8.41
C LYS A 65 3.49 12.44 -8.43
N SER A 66 4.79 12.75 -8.48
CA SER A 66 5.86 11.74 -8.46
C SER A 66 5.82 10.90 -7.18
N ASP A 67 5.63 11.52 -6.02
CA ASP A 67 5.56 10.82 -4.73
C ASP A 67 4.34 9.89 -4.67
N ARG A 68 3.19 10.35 -5.20
CA ARG A 68 1.98 9.53 -5.33
C ARG A 68 2.20 8.35 -6.27
N ASP A 69 2.73 8.60 -7.46
CA ASP A 69 2.99 7.56 -8.47
C ASP A 69 3.94 6.49 -7.90
N TYR A 70 5.00 6.91 -7.18
CA TYR A 70 5.91 6.01 -6.48
C TYR A 70 5.21 5.19 -5.38
N ALA A 71 4.38 5.82 -4.56
CA ALA A 71 3.62 5.11 -3.51
C ALA A 71 2.65 4.07 -4.10
N TYR A 72 1.97 4.41 -5.20
CA TYR A 72 1.08 3.49 -5.91
C TYR A 72 1.84 2.30 -6.51
N ASP A 73 2.96 2.54 -7.19
CA ASP A 73 3.81 1.48 -7.75
C ASP A 73 4.36 0.56 -6.65
N LEU A 74 4.83 1.13 -5.53
CA LEU A 74 5.32 0.34 -4.40
C LEU A 74 4.22 -0.54 -3.80
N ALA A 75 3.01 0.01 -3.61
CA ALA A 75 1.87 -0.75 -3.10
C ALA A 75 1.49 -1.90 -4.05
N ALA A 76 1.42 -1.63 -5.36
CA ALA A 76 1.11 -2.65 -6.36
C ALA A 76 2.17 -3.76 -6.39
N ARG A 77 3.45 -3.42 -6.27
CA ARG A 77 4.55 -4.41 -6.19
C ARG A 77 4.48 -5.25 -4.94
N PHE A 78 4.13 -4.65 -3.80
CA PHE A 78 3.95 -5.38 -2.55
C PHE A 78 2.81 -6.39 -2.67
N GLU A 79 1.65 -5.96 -3.15
CA GLU A 79 0.49 -6.84 -3.37
C GLU A 79 0.80 -7.98 -4.35
N ALA A 80 1.45 -7.66 -5.48
CA ALA A 80 1.90 -8.68 -6.42
C ALA A 80 2.88 -9.68 -5.78
N GLY A 81 3.80 -9.19 -4.94
CA GLY A 81 4.74 -10.01 -4.19
C GLY A 81 4.05 -10.96 -3.20
N GLU A 82 3.06 -10.47 -2.46
CA GLU A 82 2.27 -11.30 -1.53
C GLU A 82 1.48 -12.38 -2.28
N LEU A 83 0.78 -12.02 -3.36
CA LEU A 83 0.04 -12.97 -4.19
C LEU A 83 0.96 -14.05 -4.77
N GLN A 84 2.12 -13.66 -5.30
CA GLN A 84 3.11 -14.62 -5.79
C GLN A 84 3.65 -15.51 -4.67
N GLY A 85 3.88 -14.95 -3.48
CA GLY A 85 4.30 -15.70 -2.30
C GLY A 85 3.30 -16.77 -1.90
N ILE A 86 2.01 -16.39 -1.82
CA ILE A 86 0.90 -17.30 -1.51
C ILE A 86 0.79 -18.40 -2.55
N GLN A 87 0.78 -18.06 -3.85
CA GLN A 87 0.68 -19.06 -4.92
C GLN A 87 1.84 -20.05 -4.91
N LYS A 88 3.08 -19.56 -4.74
CA LYS A 88 4.27 -20.42 -4.61
C LYS A 88 4.18 -21.30 -3.36
N GLY A 89 3.69 -20.76 -2.25
CA GLY A 89 3.48 -21.48 -0.99
C GLY A 89 2.48 -22.61 -1.15
N ILE A 90 1.31 -22.33 -1.72
CA ILE A 90 0.25 -23.31 -1.99
C ILE A 90 0.78 -24.41 -2.91
N LYS A 91 1.41 -24.06 -4.03
CA LYS A 91 1.94 -25.04 -4.98
C LYS A 91 2.96 -25.98 -4.32
N LYS A 92 3.95 -25.42 -3.60
CA LYS A 92 4.94 -26.22 -2.86
C LYS A 92 4.28 -27.08 -1.77
N GLY A 93 3.25 -26.57 -1.11
CA GLY A 93 2.48 -27.31 -0.11
C GLY A 93 1.76 -28.52 -0.69
N ILE A 94 1.08 -28.34 -1.82
CA ILE A 94 0.37 -29.41 -2.55
C ILE A 94 1.36 -30.48 -3.03
N GLU A 95 2.46 -30.08 -3.66
CA GLU A 95 3.49 -31.02 -4.15
C GLU A 95 4.08 -31.85 -3.00
N LYS A 96 4.50 -31.21 -1.91
CA LYS A 96 5.03 -31.90 -0.73
C LYS A 96 3.98 -32.79 -0.05
N GLY A 97 2.72 -32.36 -0.01
CA GLY A 97 1.62 -33.15 0.53
C GLY A 97 1.39 -34.42 -0.27
N ALA A 98 1.33 -34.30 -1.60
CA ALA A 98 1.16 -35.44 -2.51
C ALA A 98 2.31 -36.44 -2.41
N GLU A 99 3.56 -35.97 -2.32
CA GLU A 99 4.73 -36.83 -2.13
C GLU A 99 4.67 -37.58 -0.79
N LYS A 100 4.35 -36.88 0.30
CA LYS A 100 4.18 -37.50 1.63
C LYS A 100 3.09 -38.57 1.63
N GLU A 101 1.95 -38.31 1.00
CA GLU A 101 0.86 -39.29 0.92
C GLU A 101 1.23 -40.50 0.04
N LYS A 102 1.99 -40.31 -1.04
CA LYS A 102 2.55 -41.43 -1.82
C LYS A 102 3.46 -42.31 -0.97
N LEU A 103 4.38 -41.71 -0.22
CA LEU A 103 5.32 -42.42 0.66
C LEU A 103 4.58 -43.16 1.79
N LYS A 104 3.59 -42.53 2.40
CA LYS A 104 2.74 -43.14 3.42
C LYS A 104 1.94 -44.32 2.88
N SER A 105 1.41 -44.20 1.67
CA SER A 105 0.70 -45.28 0.98
C SER A 105 1.65 -46.44 0.68
N ALA A 106 2.84 -46.16 0.15
CA ALA A 106 3.86 -47.18 -0.12
C ALA A 106 4.26 -47.96 1.14
N ARG A 107 4.44 -47.27 2.27
CA ARG A 107 4.76 -47.90 3.56
C ARG A 107 3.66 -48.88 3.99
N LYS A 108 2.40 -48.46 3.94
CA LYS A 108 1.27 -49.34 4.27
C LYS A 108 1.18 -50.55 3.34
N MET A 109 1.40 -50.34 2.03
CA MET A 109 1.39 -51.45 1.07
C MET A 109 2.51 -52.47 1.35
N LEU A 110 3.70 -52.01 1.77
CA LEU A 110 4.80 -52.89 2.21
C LEU A 110 4.41 -53.67 3.48
N GLU A 111 3.80 -52.99 4.46
CA GLU A 111 3.30 -53.63 5.70
C GLU A 111 2.23 -54.68 5.43
N GLU A 112 1.39 -54.48 4.41
CA GLU A 112 0.39 -55.45 3.93
C GLU A 112 0.99 -56.58 3.07
N GLY A 113 2.32 -56.60 2.87
CA GLY A 113 3.00 -57.66 2.13
C GLY A 113 2.84 -57.58 0.61
N MET A 114 2.45 -56.43 0.06
CA MET A 114 2.35 -56.23 -1.38
C MET A 114 3.73 -56.31 -2.05
N ALA A 115 3.80 -56.91 -3.23
CA ALA A 115 5.04 -57.06 -3.97
C ALA A 115 5.63 -55.69 -4.39
N LEU A 116 6.96 -55.56 -4.27
CA LEU A 116 7.66 -54.30 -4.50
C LEU A 116 7.40 -53.72 -5.90
N ASP A 117 7.39 -54.53 -6.95
CA ASP A 117 7.11 -54.11 -8.32
C ASP A 117 5.71 -53.49 -8.47
N VAL A 118 4.72 -54.03 -7.75
CA VAL A 118 3.35 -53.50 -7.73
C VAL A 118 3.30 -52.15 -7.02
N ILE A 119 4.00 -51.99 -5.90
CA ILE A 119 4.05 -50.74 -5.13
C ILE A 119 4.68 -49.61 -5.96
N LEU A 120 5.82 -49.88 -6.61
CA LEU A 120 6.50 -48.90 -7.48
C LEU A 120 5.57 -48.44 -8.62
N ARG A 121 4.84 -49.36 -9.23
CA ARG A 121 3.88 -49.06 -10.31
C ARG A 121 2.67 -48.26 -9.83
N ILE A 122 2.09 -48.57 -8.66
CA ILE A 122 0.89 -47.88 -8.15
C ILE A 122 1.22 -46.47 -7.64
N THR A 123 2.30 -46.35 -6.85
CA THR A 123 2.67 -45.08 -6.21
C THR A 123 3.45 -44.16 -7.15
N GLY A 124 4.04 -44.72 -8.21
CA GLY A 124 4.95 -44.02 -9.12
C GLY A 124 6.28 -43.63 -8.46
N LEU A 125 6.57 -44.18 -7.28
CA LEU A 125 7.85 -44.00 -6.60
C LEU A 125 8.90 -44.93 -7.21
N SER A 126 10.15 -44.49 -7.18
CA SER A 126 11.29 -45.32 -7.54
C SER A 126 11.79 -46.13 -6.34
N LYS A 127 12.55 -47.20 -6.62
CA LYS A 127 13.22 -47.97 -5.57
C LYS A 127 14.19 -47.11 -4.75
N LYS A 128 14.76 -46.07 -5.38
CA LYS A 128 15.61 -45.09 -4.69
C LYS A 128 14.81 -44.26 -3.71
N ASP A 129 13.65 -43.75 -4.10
CA ASP A 129 12.79 -42.94 -3.20
C ASP A 129 12.43 -43.73 -1.94
N LEU A 130 12.12 -45.02 -2.07
CA LEU A 130 11.84 -45.88 -0.92
C LEU A 130 13.05 -46.12 -0.01
N LYS A 131 14.25 -46.31 -0.59
CA LYS A 131 15.51 -46.45 0.16
C LYS A 131 15.89 -45.16 0.89
N ASP A 132 15.79 -44.02 0.20
CA ASP A 132 16.10 -42.71 0.76
C ASP A 132 15.17 -42.38 1.96
N HIS A 133 14.00 -43.01 2.02
CA HIS A 133 13.03 -42.91 3.12
C HIS A 133 13.02 -44.12 4.08
N GLY A 134 14.04 -44.98 4.03
CA GLY A 134 14.25 -46.09 4.98
C GLY A 134 13.15 -47.16 4.95
N MET A 135 12.51 -47.37 3.80
CA MET A 135 11.50 -48.41 3.61
C MET A 135 12.04 -49.71 3.03
N LEU A 136 13.28 -49.68 2.51
CA LEU A 136 13.99 -50.78 1.86
C LEU A 136 15.45 -50.82 2.28
#